data_AF-A0A9E2KRK7-F1
#
_entry.id   AF-A0A9E2KRK7-F1
#
_cell.length_a   1.000
_cell.length_b   1.000
_cell.length_c   1.000
_cell.angle_alpha   90.00
_cell.angle_beta   90.00
_cell.angle_gamma   90.00
#
_symmetry.space_group_name_H-M   'P 1'
#
loop_
_entity.id
_entity.type
_entity.pdbx_description
1 polymer ?
#
loop_
_entity_poly.entity_id
_entity_poly.type
_entity_poly.pdbx_seq_one_letter_code
_entity_poly.pdbx_strand_id
1 'polypeptide(L)'
;MTEEEKNTNQKAEDQDEKDEENPDLEVVMPEANRVTMEPEQFKEQPDYLKVFANFYIAQFDQDDLEIINLYDKNHNMVDINKYLLNNIHFPRKTLIKHVLEYHDYNFKAILDEITKEEDIDPENMKTYDDWNNWYEDRRGRIPGSLS
;
A
#
# COMPACT_ATOMS: atom_id res chain seq x y z
N MET A 1 -1.47 25.40 42.22
CA MET A 1 -0.74 25.48 40.94
C MET A 1 -0.53 24.03 40.50
N THR A 2 -1.50 23.47 39.77
CA THR A 2 -1.63 23.43 38.27
C THR A 2 -0.76 22.28 37.73
N GLU A 3 -1.16 21.39 36.82
CA GLU A 3 -2.16 21.37 35.74
C GLU A 3 -2.29 19.89 35.26
N GLU A 4 -3.50 19.35 35.11
CA GLU A 4 -4.23 19.09 33.84
C GLU A 4 -4.12 17.66 33.29
N GLU A 5 -5.12 16.83 33.63
CA GLU A 5 -5.68 15.80 32.75
C GLU A 5 -6.80 16.45 31.93
N LYS A 6 -6.69 16.44 30.60
CA LYS A 6 -7.79 16.78 29.68
C LYS A 6 -8.16 15.55 28.86
N ASN A 7 -9.26 14.90 29.23
CA ASN A 7 -10.03 14.09 28.30
C ASN A 7 -11.47 14.64 28.28
N THR A 8 -11.69 15.55 27.34
CA THR A 8 -12.94 16.25 27.09
C THR A 8 -13.86 15.33 26.28
N ASN A 9 -14.94 14.84 26.89
CA ASN A 9 -16.15 14.52 26.15
C ASN A 9 -17.29 15.38 26.73
N GLN A 10 -17.74 16.31 25.89
CA GLN A 10 -18.70 17.36 26.20
C GLN A 10 -20.09 16.77 26.47
N LYS A 11 -20.70 17.30 27.54
CA LYS A 11 -22.14 17.38 27.83
C LYS A 11 -22.91 17.75 26.54
N ALA A 12 -23.93 16.99 26.17
CA ALA A 12 -25.32 17.22 26.57
C ALA A 12 -25.78 18.64 26.21
N GLU A 13 -26.40 18.77 25.04
CA GLU A 13 -27.38 19.82 24.76
C GLU A 13 -28.75 19.13 24.65
N ASP A 14 -29.56 19.39 25.67
CA ASP A 14 -30.98 19.07 25.75
C ASP A 14 -31.75 19.81 24.65
N GLN A 15 -32.50 19.08 23.84
CA GLN A 15 -33.72 19.61 23.21
C GLN A 15 -34.84 18.60 23.40
N ASP A 16 -35.69 18.92 24.36
CA ASP A 16 -37.03 18.37 24.59
C ASP A 16 -37.87 18.41 23.31
N GLU A 17 -38.18 17.24 22.74
CA GLU A 17 -39.38 17.05 21.91
C GLU A 17 -40.15 15.82 22.38
N LYS A 18 -41.02 16.08 23.36
CA LYS A 18 -42.34 15.47 23.63
C LYS A 18 -42.51 13.98 23.33
N ASP A 19 -42.65 13.24 24.43
CA ASP A 19 -43.36 11.97 24.52
C ASP A 19 -44.72 12.00 23.81
N GLU A 20 -44.84 11.25 22.71
CA GLU A 20 -46.08 10.55 22.37
C GLU A 20 -45.87 9.08 22.71
N GLU A 21 -46.28 8.69 23.92
CA GLU A 21 -46.35 7.30 24.37
C GLU A 21 -47.28 6.52 23.43
N ASN A 22 -46.69 5.74 22.52
CA ASN A 22 -47.37 4.65 21.85
C ASN A 22 -47.09 3.38 22.66
N PRO A 23 -48.06 2.84 23.42
CA PRO A 23 -47.81 1.81 24.44
C PRO A 23 -47.46 0.41 23.89
N ASP A 24 -47.30 0.24 22.58
CA ASP A 24 -47.16 -1.06 21.92
C ASP A 24 -45.79 -1.35 21.29
N LEU A 25 -44.78 -0.48 21.46
CA LEU A 25 -43.44 -0.70 20.91
C LEU A 25 -42.38 -0.79 22.01
N GLU A 26 -42.18 -1.99 22.54
CA GLU A 26 -41.03 -2.32 23.39
C GLU A 26 -39.75 -2.33 22.53
N VAL A 27 -38.94 -1.27 22.63
CA VAL A 27 -37.66 -1.18 21.93
C VAL A 27 -36.64 -2.07 22.65
N VAL A 28 -36.56 -3.34 22.24
CA VAL A 28 -35.56 -4.29 22.73
C VAL A 28 -34.25 -4.07 21.96
N MET A 29 -33.21 -3.57 22.63
CA MET A 29 -31.86 -3.53 22.06
C MET A 29 -31.28 -4.95 22.02
N PRO A 30 -30.91 -5.49 20.84
CA PRO A 30 -30.28 -6.79 20.76
C PRO A 30 -28.89 -6.75 21.41
N GLU A 31 -28.49 -7.87 22.03
CA GLU A 31 -27.12 -8.02 22.52
C GLU A 31 -26.13 -7.87 21.36
N ALA A 32 -25.05 -7.13 21.58
CA ALA A 32 -24.04 -6.88 20.57
C ALA A 32 -23.34 -8.20 20.19
N ASN A 33 -23.69 -8.77 19.04
CA ASN A 33 -23.01 -9.93 18.49
C ASN A 33 -21.70 -9.48 17.79
N ARG A 34 -20.61 -9.47 18.54
CA ARG A 34 -19.27 -9.24 17.98
C ARG A 34 -18.68 -10.56 17.55
N VAL A 35 -18.60 -10.79 16.24
CA VAL A 35 -17.85 -11.93 15.68
C VAL A 35 -16.44 -11.44 15.37
N THR A 36 -15.43 -12.15 15.88
CA THR A 36 -14.04 -11.92 15.47
C THR A 36 -13.85 -12.50 14.08
N MET A 37 -13.51 -11.66 13.10
CA MET A 37 -13.10 -12.15 11.77
C MET A 37 -11.71 -12.77 11.86
N GLU A 38 -11.52 -13.92 11.22
CA GLU A 38 -10.22 -14.55 11.08
C GLU A 38 -9.26 -13.62 10.31
N PRO A 39 -7.97 -13.57 10.68
CA PRO A 39 -6.99 -12.75 9.99
C PRO A 39 -6.77 -13.27 8.56
N GLU A 40 -6.66 -12.33 7.62
CA GLU A 40 -6.38 -12.67 6.23
C GLU A 40 -5.00 -13.33 6.09
N GLN A 41 -4.97 -14.48 5.39
CA GLN A 41 -3.75 -15.25 5.16
C GLN A 41 -3.14 -14.84 3.81
N PHE A 42 -2.01 -14.14 3.88
CA PHE A 42 -1.25 -13.75 2.69
C PHE A 42 -0.36 -14.90 2.23
N LYS A 43 -0.23 -15.09 0.92
CA LYS A 43 0.73 -16.04 0.35
C LYS A 43 2.15 -15.62 0.70
N GLU A 44 3.00 -16.60 0.96
CA GLU A 44 4.43 -16.35 1.11
C GLU A 44 5.01 -15.99 -0.26
N GLN A 45 5.71 -14.86 -0.32
CA GLN A 45 6.32 -14.33 -1.53
C GLN A 45 7.85 -14.43 -1.44
N PRO A 46 8.55 -14.61 -2.58
CA PRO A 46 10.01 -14.60 -2.59
C PRO A 46 10.59 -13.29 -2.05
N ASP A 47 11.73 -13.37 -1.36
CA ASP A 47 12.32 -12.18 -0.73
C ASP A 47 12.77 -11.14 -1.75
N TYR A 48 13.35 -11.54 -2.89
CA TYR A 48 13.71 -10.61 -3.95
C TYR A 48 12.50 -9.80 -4.45
N LEU A 49 11.32 -10.43 -4.49
CA LEU A 49 10.10 -9.79 -4.96
C LEU A 49 9.54 -8.81 -3.92
N LYS A 50 9.66 -9.12 -2.63
CA LYS A 50 9.34 -8.18 -1.53
C LYS A 50 10.25 -6.96 -1.57
N VAL A 51 11.54 -7.17 -1.81
CA VAL A 51 12.54 -6.09 -1.89
C VAL A 51 12.26 -5.22 -3.11
N PHE A 52 12.02 -5.82 -4.28
CA PHE A 52 11.68 -5.08 -5.49
C PHE A 52 10.37 -4.30 -5.34
N ALA A 53 9.33 -4.90 -4.76
CA ALA A 53 8.09 -4.19 -4.49
C ALA A 53 8.31 -3.01 -3.52
N ASN A 54 9.10 -3.19 -2.46
CA ASN A 54 9.44 -2.09 -1.56
C ASN A 54 10.16 -0.93 -2.30
N PHE A 55 11.12 -1.27 -3.16
CA PHE A 55 11.80 -0.31 -4.03
C PHE A 55 10.82 0.40 -4.97
N TYR A 56 10.01 -0.34 -5.70
CA TYR A 56 9.03 0.20 -6.64
C TYR A 56 8.09 1.18 -5.97
N ILE A 57 7.54 0.84 -4.79
CA ILE A 57 6.59 1.74 -4.14
C ILE A 57 7.32 2.99 -3.60
N ALA A 58 8.59 2.90 -3.19
CA ALA A 58 9.36 4.09 -2.83
C ALA A 58 9.56 5.03 -4.03
N GLN A 59 9.85 4.48 -5.20
CA GLN A 59 9.93 5.24 -6.45
C GLN A 59 8.59 5.82 -6.88
N PHE A 60 7.50 5.06 -6.70
CA PHE A 60 6.13 5.52 -6.92
C PHE A 60 5.79 6.75 -6.06
N ASP A 61 6.15 6.75 -4.77
CA ASP A 61 5.91 7.89 -3.88
C ASP A 61 6.70 9.15 -4.27
N GLN A 62 7.77 8.98 -5.05
CA GLN A 62 8.62 10.07 -5.55
C GLN A 62 8.24 10.51 -6.97
N ASP A 63 7.16 9.97 -7.54
CA ASP A 63 6.78 10.13 -8.95
C ASP A 63 7.90 9.74 -9.93
N ASP A 64 8.77 8.81 -9.51
CA ASP A 64 10.03 8.49 -10.16
C ASP A 64 10.04 7.06 -10.70
N LEU A 65 9.11 6.75 -11.58
CA LEU A 65 9.01 5.43 -12.21
C LEU A 65 9.45 5.41 -13.68
N GLU A 66 10.12 6.46 -14.14
CA GLU A 66 10.48 6.65 -15.55
C GLU A 66 11.35 5.51 -16.09
N ILE A 67 12.35 5.06 -15.32
CA ILE A 67 13.24 3.98 -15.76
C ILE A 67 12.49 2.65 -15.76
N ILE A 68 11.64 2.38 -14.75
CA ILE A 68 10.83 1.16 -14.72
C ILE A 68 9.85 1.11 -15.91
N ASN A 69 9.29 2.26 -16.29
CA ASN A 69 8.38 2.38 -17.43
C ASN A 69 9.01 2.00 -18.78
N LEU A 70 10.34 2.03 -18.91
CA LEU A 70 11.03 1.54 -20.11
C LEU A 70 10.84 0.01 -20.32
N TYR A 71 10.60 -0.71 -19.24
CA TYR A 71 10.47 -2.17 -19.22
C TYR A 71 9.00 -2.63 -19.14
N ASP A 72 8.03 -1.73 -19.01
CA ASP A 72 6.61 -2.11 -18.98
C ASP A 72 6.03 -2.29 -20.39
N LYS A 73 6.14 -3.50 -20.94
CA LYS A 73 5.60 -3.81 -22.28
C LYS A 73 4.09 -4.07 -22.32
N ASN A 74 3.45 -4.37 -21.18
CA ASN A 74 2.06 -4.85 -21.11
C ASN A 74 1.18 -4.06 -20.13
N HIS A 75 1.52 -2.79 -19.86
CA HIS A 75 0.77 -1.92 -18.95
C HIS A 75 0.64 -2.49 -17.52
N ASN A 76 1.60 -3.30 -17.08
CA ASN A 76 1.65 -3.87 -15.73
C ASN A 76 1.69 -2.80 -14.65
N MET A 77 2.37 -1.68 -14.92
CA MET A 77 2.49 -0.57 -13.99
C MET A 77 1.16 0.12 -13.78
N VAL A 78 0.24 0.10 -14.76
CA VAL A 78 -1.08 0.73 -14.63
C VAL A 78 -1.88 0.03 -13.53
N ASP A 79 -1.90 -1.30 -13.53
CA ASP A 79 -2.61 -2.09 -12.53
C ASP A 79 -2.01 -1.89 -11.13
N ILE A 80 -0.68 -1.97 -11.03
CA ILE A 80 0.06 -1.74 -9.77
C ILE A 80 -0.22 -0.33 -9.25
N ASN A 81 0.00 0.70 -10.08
CA ASN A 81 -0.14 2.10 -9.67
C ASN A 81 -1.58 2.44 -9.28
N LYS A 82 -2.57 1.91 -10.02
CA LYS A 82 -3.97 2.07 -9.65
C LYS A 82 -4.27 1.47 -8.28
N TYR A 83 -3.71 0.29 -7.97
CA TYR A 83 -3.84 -0.30 -6.65
C TYR A 83 -3.21 0.60 -5.58
N LEU A 84 -1.98 1.07 -5.79
CA LEU A 84 -1.25 1.92 -4.85
C LEU A 84 -2.01 3.24 -4.59
N LEU A 85 -2.51 3.90 -5.63
CA LEU A 85 -3.30 5.13 -5.51
C LEU A 85 -4.57 4.91 -4.67
N ASN A 86 -5.32 3.85 -4.96
CA ASN A 86 -6.57 3.56 -4.25
C ASN A 86 -6.35 3.19 -2.78
N ASN A 87 -5.13 2.79 -2.41
CA ASN A 87 -4.80 2.29 -1.08
C ASN A 87 -3.67 3.10 -0.41
N ILE A 88 -3.41 4.33 -0.87
CA ILE A 88 -2.26 5.16 -0.45
C ILE A 88 -2.21 5.42 1.06
N HIS A 89 -3.34 5.26 1.77
CA HIS A 89 -3.44 5.43 3.21
C HIS A 89 -2.84 4.27 4.01
N PHE A 90 -2.59 3.12 3.37
CA PHE A 90 -2.03 1.95 4.06
C PHE A 90 -0.54 2.13 4.35
N PRO A 91 -0.06 1.62 5.50
CA PRO A 91 1.37 1.58 5.78
C PRO A 91 2.13 0.79 4.69
N ARG A 92 3.37 1.20 4.39
CA ARG A 92 4.24 0.53 3.38
C ARG A 92 4.24 -0.99 3.52
N LYS A 93 4.42 -1.51 4.73
CA LYS A 93 4.46 -2.96 4.99
C LYS A 93 3.17 -3.67 4.57
N THR A 94 2.03 -3.03 4.71
CA THR A 94 0.72 -3.54 4.29
C THR A 94 0.59 -3.48 2.77
N LEU A 95 0.99 -2.36 2.16
CA LEU A 95 0.99 -2.20 0.70
C LEU A 95 1.82 -3.28 0.01
N ILE A 96 3.04 -3.57 0.49
CA ILE A 96 3.90 -4.63 -0.08
C ILE A 96 3.18 -5.98 -0.04
N LYS A 97 2.56 -6.33 1.09
CA LYS A 97 1.84 -7.60 1.22
C LYS A 97 0.68 -7.68 0.23
N HIS A 98 -0.14 -6.63 0.17
CA HIS A 98 -1.34 -6.65 -0.64
C HIS A 98 -1.03 -6.61 -2.14
N VAL A 99 -0.10 -5.74 -2.55
CA VAL A 99 0.27 -5.62 -3.96
C VAL A 99 0.89 -6.91 -4.46
N LEU A 100 1.64 -7.64 -3.62
CA LEU A 100 2.15 -8.95 -3.99
C LEU A 100 1.11 -10.07 -3.90
N GLU A 101 0.04 -9.93 -3.11
CA GLU A 101 -1.04 -10.92 -3.11
C GLU A 101 -1.81 -10.90 -4.44
N TYR A 102 -2.06 -9.71 -5.00
CA TYR A 102 -2.92 -9.55 -6.17
C TYR A 102 -2.17 -9.26 -7.48
N HIS A 103 -0.94 -8.73 -7.42
CA HIS A 103 -0.20 -8.23 -8.58
C HIS A 103 1.25 -8.75 -8.67
N ASP A 104 1.58 -9.88 -8.02
CA ASP A 104 2.93 -10.46 -8.14
C ASP A 104 3.33 -10.76 -9.57
N TYR A 105 2.39 -11.22 -10.41
CA TYR A 105 2.62 -11.49 -11.82
C TYR A 105 3.00 -10.23 -12.60
N ASN A 106 2.46 -9.06 -12.23
CA ASN A 106 2.81 -7.78 -12.85
C ASN A 106 4.26 -7.41 -12.51
N PHE A 107 4.67 -7.55 -11.25
CA PHE A 107 6.06 -7.32 -10.83
C PHE A 107 7.02 -8.29 -11.51
N LYS A 108 6.67 -9.58 -11.58
CA LYS A 108 7.48 -10.60 -12.27
C LYS A 108 7.62 -10.28 -13.75
N ALA A 109 6.55 -9.86 -14.43
CA ALA A 109 6.61 -9.47 -15.83
C ALA A 109 7.55 -8.27 -16.07
N ILE A 110 7.53 -7.26 -15.17
CA ILE A 110 8.46 -6.13 -15.24
C ILE A 110 9.91 -6.61 -15.03
N LEU A 111 10.16 -7.45 -14.03
CA LEU A 111 11.48 -8.02 -13.77
C LEU A 111 11.99 -8.88 -14.93
N ASP A 112 11.11 -9.67 -15.56
CA ASP A 112 11.45 -10.48 -16.74
C ASP A 112 11.89 -9.60 -17.91
N GLU A 113 11.30 -8.42 -18.11
CA GLU A 113 11.74 -7.48 -19.15
C GLU A 113 13.05 -6.79 -18.76
N ILE A 114 13.24 -6.42 -17.49
CA ILE A 114 14.52 -5.85 -17.03
C ILE A 114 15.67 -6.85 -17.26
N THR A 115 15.49 -8.12 -16.88
CA THR A 115 16.53 -9.16 -17.02
C THR A 115 16.86 -9.56 -18.46
N LYS A 116 15.98 -9.26 -19.42
CA LYS A 116 16.27 -9.45 -20.85
C LYS A 116 17.19 -8.37 -21.41
N GLU A 117 17.05 -7.15 -20.91
CA GLU A 117 17.74 -5.98 -21.43
C GLU A 117 18.99 -5.60 -20.61
N GLU A 118 19.02 -5.98 -19.33
CA GLU A 118 20.09 -5.64 -18.38
C GLU A 118 20.77 -6.91 -17.84
N ASP A 119 22.08 -6.82 -17.59
CA ASP A 119 22.87 -7.90 -16.95
C ASP A 119 22.69 -7.87 -15.42
N ILE A 120 21.47 -8.16 -14.97
CA ILE A 120 21.12 -8.24 -13.56
C ILE A 120 20.45 -9.57 -13.21
N ASP A 121 20.67 -10.02 -11.98
CA ASP A 121 19.95 -11.14 -11.37
C ASP A 121 19.11 -10.61 -10.20
N PRO A 122 17.77 -10.58 -10.32
CA PRO A 122 16.87 -10.11 -9.27
C PRO A 122 17.07 -10.84 -7.94
N GLU A 123 17.42 -12.13 -7.96
CA GLU A 123 17.62 -12.91 -6.72
C GLU A 123 18.86 -12.44 -5.93
N ASN A 124 19.79 -11.76 -6.59
CA ASN A 124 20.96 -11.15 -5.96
C ASN A 124 20.71 -9.70 -5.49
N MET A 125 19.61 -9.07 -5.91
CA MET A 125 19.20 -7.73 -5.47
C MET A 125 18.45 -7.80 -4.13
N LYS A 126 19.20 -7.92 -3.04
CA LYS A 126 18.69 -8.30 -1.70
C LYS A 126 18.23 -7.10 -0.87
N THR A 127 18.56 -5.89 -1.28
CA THR A 127 18.25 -4.67 -0.54
C THR A 127 17.61 -3.62 -1.42
N TYR A 128 17.01 -2.60 -0.78
CA TYR A 128 16.53 -1.42 -1.48
C TYR A 128 17.68 -0.72 -2.24
N ASP A 129 18.84 -0.60 -1.59
CA ASP A 129 20.00 0.10 -2.16
C ASP A 129 20.54 -0.60 -3.41
N ASP A 130 20.47 -1.94 -3.49
CA ASP A 130 20.87 -2.68 -4.70
C ASP A 130 20.03 -2.24 -5.92
N TRP A 131 18.70 -2.17 -5.75
CA TRP A 131 17.80 -1.69 -6.79
C TRP A 131 17.96 -0.20 -7.07
N ASN A 132 18.16 0.61 -6.03
CA ASN A 132 18.34 2.05 -6.19
C ASN A 132 19.63 2.39 -6.95
N ASN A 133 20.73 1.72 -6.63
CA ASN A 133 21.99 1.90 -7.34
C ASN A 133 21.86 1.52 -8.82
N TRP A 134 21.23 0.37 -9.13
CA TRP A 134 20.94 -0.01 -10.51
C TRP A 134 20.08 1.03 -11.23
N TYR A 135 19.05 1.55 -10.55
CA TYR A 135 18.12 2.54 -11.11
C TYR A 135 18.84 3.84 -11.48
N GLU A 136 19.67 4.38 -10.57
CA GLU A 136 20.47 5.59 -10.82
C GLU A 136 21.55 5.35 -11.90
N ASP A 137 22.23 4.21 -11.86
CA ASP A 137 23.21 3.84 -12.89
C ASP A 137 22.56 3.75 -14.27
N ARG A 138 21.32 3.24 -14.34
CA ARG A 138 20.59 3.12 -15.60
C ARG A 138 20.10 4.47 -16.09
N ARG A 139 19.65 5.35 -15.19
CA ARG A 139 19.30 6.74 -15.48
C ARG A 139 20.47 7.51 -16.07
N GLY A 140 21.66 7.42 -15.47
CA GLY A 140 22.86 8.11 -15.95
C GLY A 140 23.32 7.69 -17.35
N ARG A 141 22.89 6.51 -17.83
CA ARG A 141 23.15 6.02 -19.20
C ARG A 141 22.17 6.58 -20.24
N ILE A 142 21.09 7.24 -19.83
CA ILE A 142 20.10 7.82 -20.75
C ILE A 142 20.63 9.18 -21.26
N PRO A 143 20.82 9.35 -22.57
CA PRO A 143 21.28 10.62 -23.13
C PRO A 143 20.33 11.77 -22.77
N GLY A 144 20.87 12.82 -22.14
CA GLY A 144 20.09 14.00 -21.75
C GLY A 144 19.42 13.92 -20.37
N SER A 145 19.69 12.88 -19.58
CA SER A 145 19.31 12.84 -18.17
C SER A 145 20.05 13.94 -17.39
N LEU A 146 19.31 14.79 -16.66
CA LEU A 146 19.86 15.71 -15.68
C LEU A 146 19.96 14.96 -14.36
N SER A 147 21.16 14.47 -14.03
CA SER A 147 21.49 13.91 -12.70
C SER A 147 21.72 15.02 -11.68
#